data_AF-A0A537V731-F1
#
_entry.id   AF-A0A537V731-F1
#
_cell.length_a   1.000
_cell.length_b   1.000
_cell.length_c   1.000
_cell.angle_alpha   90.00
_cell.angle_beta   90.00
_cell.angle_gamma   90.00
#
_symmetry.space_group_name_H-M   'P 1'
#
loop_
_entity.id
_entity.type
_entity.pdbx_description
1 polymer ?
#
loop_
_entity_poly.entity_id
_entity_poly.type
_entity_poly.pdbx_seq_one_letter_code
_entity_poly.pdbx_strand_id
1 'polypeptide(L)'
;EIVEAPSAADEVGPGMLVTVKPLDLEDEDETYLLAEHAEEKAPGARTVTTSSPFGSALMGAAEGDEVSYEAPGGTFRYRVVSFEPIPG
;
A
#
# COMPACT_ATOMS: atom_id res chain seq x y z
N GLU A 1 23.18 -23.57 -10.21
CA GLU A 1 22.68 -22.19 -10.13
C GLU A 1 21.26 -22.20 -10.66
N ILE A 2 20.28 -22.09 -9.78
CA ILE A 2 18.86 -22.13 -10.13
C ILE A 2 18.25 -20.92 -9.44
N VAL A 3 18.07 -19.89 -10.26
CA VAL A 3 17.21 -18.70 -10.15
C VAL A 3 16.76 -18.32 -8.74
N GLU A 4 17.33 -17.20 -8.26
CA GLU A 4 16.68 -16.32 -7.29
C GLU A 4 15.17 -16.23 -7.58
N ALA A 5 14.35 -16.26 -6.53
CA ALA A 5 12.99 -15.78 -6.63
C ALA A 5 13.00 -14.28 -6.29
N PRO A 6 13.17 -13.35 -7.25
CA PRO A 6 12.86 -11.96 -6.99
C PRO A 6 11.35 -11.84 -7.18
N SER A 7 10.59 -12.03 -6.11
CA SER A 7 9.27 -11.41 -6.03
C SER A 7 9.20 -10.47 -4.84
N ALA A 8 10.35 -9.91 -4.46
CA ALA A 8 10.36 -8.56 -3.92
C ALA A 8 9.99 -7.67 -5.09
N ALA A 9 8.71 -7.33 -5.21
CA ALA A 9 8.32 -6.31 -6.16
C ALA A 9 9.13 -5.05 -5.86
N ASP A 10 9.69 -4.40 -6.89
CA ASP A 10 10.40 -3.14 -6.71
C ASP A 10 9.44 -1.98 -6.41
N GLU A 11 8.16 -2.17 -6.73
CA GLU A 11 7.11 -1.17 -6.68
C GLU A 11 5.80 -1.79 -6.18
N VAL A 12 4.96 -0.97 -5.53
CA VAL A 12 3.62 -1.38 -5.10
C VAL A 12 2.71 -1.63 -6.30
N GLY A 13 2.13 -2.83 -6.35
CA GLY A 13 1.18 -3.27 -7.36
C GLY A 13 -0.15 -3.79 -6.80
N PRO A 14 -1.12 -4.11 -7.68
CA PRO A 14 -2.37 -4.74 -7.28
C PRO A 14 -2.13 -6.11 -6.62
N GLY A 15 -2.92 -6.43 -5.61
CA GLY A 15 -2.81 -7.66 -4.81
C GLY A 15 -1.70 -7.62 -3.75
N MET A 16 -1.15 -6.45 -3.43
CA MET A 16 -0.10 -6.30 -2.42
C MET A 16 -0.62 -5.69 -1.12
N LEU A 17 -0.02 -6.12 -0.02
CA LEU A 17 -0.12 -5.48 1.29
C LEU A 17 0.92 -4.38 1.36
N VAL A 18 0.48 -3.16 1.63
CA VAL A 18 1.32 -1.98 1.72
C VAL A 18 1.20 -1.42 3.12
N THR A 19 2.30 -1.43 3.84
CA THR A 19 2.39 -0.80 5.16
C THR A 19 2.84 0.63 4.99
N VAL A 20 2.04 1.55 5.51
CA VAL A 20 2.30 2.99 5.44
C VAL A 20 2.34 3.60 6.82
N LYS A 21 3.15 4.66 6.95
CA LYS A 21 3.23 5.47 8.17
C LYS A 21 2.63 6.85 7.90
N PRO A 22 1.59 7.28 8.63
CA PRO A 22 1.11 8.66 8.54
C PRO A 22 2.21 9.62 8.99
N LEU A 23 2.43 10.68 8.22
CA LEU A 23 3.44 11.70 8.51
C LEU A 23 2.87 12.92 9.23
N ASP A 24 1.56 13.14 9.06
CA ASP A 24 0.83 14.26 9.66
C ASP A 24 0.16 13.91 10.99
N LEU A 25 0.12 12.62 11.33
CA LEU A 25 -0.51 12.11 12.55
C LEU A 25 0.54 11.33 13.36
N GLU A 26 0.47 11.44 14.68
CA GLU A 26 1.25 10.59 15.61
C GLU A 26 0.55 9.23 15.79
N ASP A 27 0.22 8.59 14.67
CA ASP A 27 -0.44 7.28 14.61
C ASP A 27 0.57 6.16 14.30
N GLU A 28 0.15 4.92 14.56
CA GLU A 28 0.94 3.72 14.26
C GLU A 28 0.96 3.40 12.76
N ASP A 29 1.86 2.52 12.34
CA ASP A 29 1.95 2.09 10.95
C ASP A 29 0.70 1.25 10.59
N GLU A 30 0.09 1.53 9.44
CA GLU A 30 -1.14 0.90 8.98
C GLU A 30 -0.89 0.07 7.71
N THR A 31 -1.41 -1.16 7.69
CA THR A 31 -1.31 -2.05 6.52
C THR A 31 -2.60 -2.05 5.70
N TYR A 32 -2.45 -1.83 4.39
CA TYR A 32 -3.54 -1.80 3.42
C TYR A 32 -3.33 -2.83 2.31
N LEU A 33 -4.40 -3.54 1.96
CA LEU A 33 -4.45 -4.37 0.76
C LEU A 33 -4.83 -3.51 -0.43
N LEU A 34 -3.94 -3.37 -1.40
CA LEU A 34 -4.22 -2.74 -2.67
C LEU A 34 -4.94 -3.71 -3.60
N ALA A 35 -6.26 -3.76 -3.52
CA ALA A 35 -7.10 -4.67 -4.30
C ALA A 35 -7.53 -4.06 -5.64
N GLU A 36 -7.80 -4.90 -6.64
CA GLU A 36 -8.52 -4.45 -7.84
C GLU A 36 -10.01 -4.22 -7.54
N HIS A 37 -10.59 -5.04 -6.66
CA HIS A 37 -12.00 -5.02 -6.30
C HIS A 37 -12.20 -4.89 -4.78
N ALA A 38 -13.21 -4.12 -4.36
CA ALA A 38 -13.48 -3.89 -2.93
C ALA A 38 -13.92 -5.15 -2.14
N GLU A 39 -14.27 -6.23 -2.86
CA GLU A 39 -14.63 -7.53 -2.32
C GLU A 39 -13.42 -8.30 -1.77
N GLU A 40 -12.22 -8.02 -2.29
CA GLU A 40 -10.96 -8.61 -1.83
C GLU A 40 -10.65 -8.14 -0.41
N LYS A 41 -10.22 -9.07 0.44
CA LYS A 41 -9.83 -8.78 1.83
C LYS A 41 -8.63 -9.61 2.22
N ALA A 42 -7.71 -8.99 2.94
CA ALA A 42 -6.60 -9.70 3.57
C ALA A 42 -6.75 -9.64 5.10
N PRO A 43 -6.39 -10.73 5.79
CA PRO A 43 -6.43 -10.75 7.25
C PRO A 43 -5.45 -9.72 7.83
N GLY A 44 -5.94 -8.85 8.72
CA GLY A 44 -5.11 -7.85 9.39
C GLY A 44 -4.80 -6.60 8.56
N ALA A 45 -5.32 -6.50 7.33
CA ALA A 45 -5.13 -5.32 6.49
C ALA A 45 -6.48 -4.72 6.06
N ARG A 46 -6.48 -3.40 5.84
CA ARG A 46 -7.64 -2.68 5.30
C ARG A 46 -7.64 -2.75 3.77
N THR A 47 -8.77 -3.08 3.15
CA THR A 47 -8.88 -3.07 1.68
C THR A 47 -8.96 -1.64 1.15
N VAL A 48 -8.08 -1.30 0.21
CA VAL A 48 -8.14 -0.10 -0.63
C VAL A 48 -8.13 -0.53 -2.09
N THR A 49 -8.97 0.07 -2.94
CA THR A 49 -8.97 -0.27 -4.36
C THR A 49 -7.96 0.57 -5.13
N THR A 50 -7.35 0.01 -6.18
CA THR A 50 -6.49 0.76 -7.11
C THR A 50 -7.19 1.96 -7.75
N SER A 51 -8.52 1.91 -7.86
CA SER A 51 -9.34 3.03 -8.36
C SER A 51 -9.61 4.13 -7.34
N SER A 52 -9.30 3.92 -6.05
CA SER A 52 -9.47 4.94 -5.00
C SER A 52 -8.32 5.95 -5.03
N PRO A 53 -8.52 7.21 -4.58
CA PRO A 53 -7.46 8.22 -4.58
C PRO A 53 -6.22 7.78 -3.80
N PHE A 54 -6.40 7.08 -2.68
CA PHE A 54 -5.29 6.54 -1.91
C PHE A 54 -4.58 5.37 -2.61
N GLY A 55 -5.34 4.39 -3.13
CA GLY A 55 -4.75 3.26 -3.85
C GLY A 55 -4.00 3.67 -5.11
N SER A 56 -4.53 4.66 -5.85
CA SER A 56 -3.84 5.24 -7.01
C SER A 56 -2.56 6.00 -6.64
N ALA A 57 -2.49 6.60 -5.45
CA ALA A 57 -1.28 7.25 -4.96
C ALA A 57 -0.21 6.24 -4.54
N LEU A 58 -0.64 5.07 -4.04
CA LEU A 58 0.25 3.97 -3.68
C LEU A 58 0.75 3.18 -4.89
N MET A 59 -0.03 3.08 -5.98
CA MET A 59 0.39 2.35 -7.17
C MET A 59 1.71 2.90 -7.73
N GLY A 60 2.71 2.01 -7.88
CA GLY A 60 4.04 2.35 -8.37
C GLY A 60 4.96 3.01 -7.33
N ALA A 61 4.51 3.19 -6.09
CA ALA A 61 5.37 3.70 -5.02
C ALA A 61 6.36 2.64 -4.56
N ALA A 62 7.57 3.05 -4.18
CA ALA A 62 8.60 2.19 -3.63
C ALA A 62 8.72 2.33 -2.10
N GLU A 63 9.56 1.51 -1.47
CA GLU A 63 9.79 1.57 -0.03
C GLU A 63 10.51 2.89 0.31
N GLY A 64 9.99 3.61 1.29
CA GLY A 64 10.48 4.93 1.68
C GLY A 64 9.84 6.10 0.93
N ASP A 65 9.08 5.86 -0.14
CA ASP A 65 8.39 6.91 -0.87
C ASP A 65 7.29 7.56 -0.04
N GLU A 66 7.11 8.87 -0.25
CA GLU A 66 6.04 9.64 0.37
C GLU A 66 4.91 9.86 -0.62
N VAL A 67 3.73 9.37 -0.26
CA VAL A 67 2.50 9.53 -1.02
C VAL A 67 1.56 10.46 -0.28
N SER A 68 0.75 11.19 -1.03
CA SER A 68 -0.28 12.05 -0.46
C SER A 68 -1.56 11.96 -1.24
N TYR A 69 -2.70 11.97 -0.55
CA TYR A 69 -4.00 12.03 -1.20
C TYR A 69 -4.91 13.05 -0.51
N GLU A 70 -5.87 13.56 -1.28
CA GLU A 70 -6.91 14.46 -0.77
C GLU A 70 -8.15 13.65 -0.41
N ALA A 71 -8.70 13.90 0.77
CA ALA A 71 -9.95 13.32 1.22
C ALA A 71 -10.83 14.36 1.92
N PRO A 72 -12.14 14.08 2.10
CA PRO A 72 -13.04 14.95 2.86
C PRO A 72 -12.56 15.04 4.31
N GLY A 73 -11.82 16.09 4.64
CA GLY A 73 -11.14 16.26 5.91
C GLY A 73 -9.76 16.91 5.80
N GLY A 74 -9.14 16.88 4.61
CA GLY A 74 -7.85 17.51 4.33
C GLY A 74 -6.96 16.66 3.41
N THR A 75 -5.70 17.05 3.33
CA THR A 75 -4.64 16.28 2.67
C THR A 75 -3.98 15.37 3.70
N PHE A 76 -3.86 14.09 3.37
CA PHE A 76 -3.15 13.12 4.21
C PHE A 76 -1.85 12.71 3.52
N ARG A 77 -0.75 12.72 4.27
CA ARG A 77 0.57 12.24 3.81
C ARG A 77 0.97 10.98 4.54
N TYR A 78 1.44 10.03 3.76
CA TYR A 78 1.87 8.73 4.22
C TYR A 78 3.23 8.40 3.61
N ARG A 79 4.09 7.72 4.35
CA ARG A 79 5.32 7.13 3.83
C ARG A 79 5.15 5.62 3.71
N VAL A 80 5.51 5.06 2.57
CA VAL A 80 5.56 3.60 2.38
C VAL A 80 6.70 3.06 3.25
N VAL A 81 6.36 2.20 4.19
CA VAL A 81 7.33 1.57 5.11
C VAL A 81 7.82 0.25 4.57
N SER A 82 6.90 -0.53 4.00
CA SER A 82 7.18 -1.82 3.38
C SER A 82 5.97 -2.27 2.57
N PHE A 83 6.17 -3.21 1.65
CA PHE A 83 5.08 -3.87 0.95
C PHE A 83 5.44 -5.29 0.55
N GLU A 84 4.43 -6.15 0.53
CA GLU A 84 4.59 -7.57 0.25
C GLU A 84 3.37 -8.13 -0.48
N PRO A 85 3.54 -9.12 -1.38
CA PRO A 85 2.42 -9.79 -2.02
C PRO A 85 1.56 -10.53 -0.98
N ILE A 86 0.24 -10.54 -1.16
CA ILE A 86 -0.62 -11.35 -0.27
C ILE A 86 -0.22 -12.82 -0.30
N PRO A 87 -0.13 -13.50 0.85
CA PRO A 87 0.02 -14.94 0.87
C PRO A 87 -1.26 -15.58 0.28
N GLY A 88 -1.08 -16.34 -0.80
CA GLY A 88 -2.16 -17.11 -1.45
C GLY A 88 -2.59 -18.34 -0.65
#